data_AF-A0A1G1IW89-F1
#
_entry.id   AF-A0A1G1IW89-F1
#
_cell.length_a   1.000
_cell.length_b   1.000
_cell.length_c   1.000
_cell.angle_alpha   90.00
_cell.angle_beta   90.00
_cell.angle_gamma   90.00
#
_symmetry.space_group_name_H-M   'P 1'
#
loop_
_entity.id
_entity.type
_entity.pdbx_description
1 polymer ?
#
loop_
_entity_poly.entity_id
_entity_poly.type
_entity_poly.pdbx_seq_one_letter_code
_entity_poly.pdbx_strand_id
1 'polypeptide(L)'
;MNKTQRFGLIRRRFQQADSRGFGLLAVVFSMLALSAMGLGVTSMISSGAATSTADQDGQKAFFVAEGGLSHTLTKEFMSDMNYSNNTSATGAPYGGTPITLGDGQFWVQYSNQTETTADVTVTARVGSSVRVLKQSVSMAIPVTYPVYGSGNIEFNGTMPPGQDLDGALYGDIAAGGDITFGNHFIYTGTAHPHLPMSLPAVNTARLATEITTTTHNGNLTVPSGYFNQKVHVSGNVTIESGAVIDGHIIADGDMSINGTVSATGTLAAVGNITGVLAANSSLVAQAGPNQEVLPVLQAGGNLSLSDVGMGTVITGIIITGGNTTLTSNLPSPERWETSVNYTGGILSGGNITVNNERGFIVVNGDPELMTSFAQGGNLKLGKWQEN
;
A
#
# COMPACT_ATOMS: atom_id res chain seq x y z
N MET A 1 36.55 -114.63 -46.68
CA MET A 1 35.11 -114.28 -46.70
C MET A 1 34.94 -112.96 -45.94
N ASN A 2 34.46 -111.92 -46.63
CA ASN A 2 34.48 -110.49 -46.25
C ASN A 2 33.64 -110.14 -45.00
N LYS A 3 34.11 -109.21 -44.15
CA LYS A 3 33.36 -108.63 -43.02
C LYS A 3 33.54 -107.10 -42.93
N THR A 4 33.30 -106.40 -44.04
CA THR A 4 33.34 -104.93 -44.16
C THR A 4 31.93 -104.34 -44.21
N GLN A 5 31.03 -104.69 -43.28
CA GLN A 5 29.69 -104.09 -43.19
C GLN A 5 29.12 -104.09 -41.76
N ARG A 6 29.78 -103.42 -40.81
CA ARG A 6 29.22 -103.20 -39.45
C ARG A 6 29.51 -101.82 -38.84
N PHE A 7 29.56 -100.77 -39.67
CA PHE A 7 29.80 -99.39 -39.20
C PHE A 7 28.70 -98.39 -39.61
N GLY A 8 27.45 -98.84 -39.74
CA GLY A 8 26.36 -98.01 -40.31
C GLY A 8 25.16 -97.69 -39.42
N LEU A 9 25.07 -98.16 -38.16
CA LEU A 9 23.80 -98.10 -37.40
C LEU A 9 23.86 -97.52 -35.97
N ILE A 10 24.98 -96.96 -35.53
CA ILE A 10 25.12 -96.35 -34.18
C ILE A 10 25.41 -94.83 -34.28
N ARG A 11 24.74 -94.12 -35.20
CA ARG A 11 24.90 -92.65 -35.34
C ARG A 11 23.59 -91.87 -35.54
N ARG A 12 22.44 -92.45 -35.18
CA ARG A 12 21.13 -91.77 -35.26
C ARG A 12 20.31 -91.72 -33.97
N ARG A 13 20.83 -92.15 -32.82
CA ARG A 13 20.10 -92.09 -31.53
C ARG A 13 20.61 -91.07 -30.51
N PHE A 14 21.62 -90.26 -30.84
CA PHE A 14 22.11 -89.19 -29.96
C PHE A 14 21.70 -87.77 -30.38
N GLN A 15 20.91 -87.59 -31.44
CA GLN A 15 20.45 -86.27 -31.89
C GLN A 15 19.04 -85.88 -31.41
N GLN A 16 18.37 -86.72 -30.62
CA GLN A 16 16.97 -86.50 -30.22
C GLN A 16 16.73 -86.49 -28.71
N ALA A 17 17.79 -86.35 -27.90
CA ALA A 17 17.70 -86.30 -26.44
C ALA A 17 18.07 -84.96 -25.80
N ASP A 18 18.57 -83.97 -26.54
CA ASP A 18 19.15 -82.75 -25.92
C ASP A 18 18.34 -81.45 -26.07
N SER A 19 17.15 -81.47 -26.65
CA SER A 19 16.33 -80.24 -26.77
C SER A 19 15.37 -80.01 -25.60
N ARG A 20 15.04 -81.03 -24.81
CA ARG A 20 14.08 -80.91 -23.68
C ARG A 20 14.71 -80.30 -22.42
N GLY A 21 16.00 -80.56 -22.17
CA GLY A 21 16.74 -79.93 -21.06
C GLY A 21 17.02 -78.45 -21.31
N PHE A 22 17.31 -78.08 -22.56
CA PHE A 22 17.57 -76.68 -22.93
C PHE A 22 16.33 -75.79 -22.81
N GLY A 23 15.14 -76.33 -23.13
CA GLY A 23 13.88 -75.61 -22.97
C GLY A 23 13.56 -75.26 -21.50
N LEU A 24 13.80 -76.19 -20.57
CA LEU A 24 13.60 -75.93 -19.15
C LEU A 24 14.57 -74.87 -18.62
N LEU A 25 15.85 -74.96 -19.01
CA LEU A 25 16.87 -74.00 -18.61
C LEU A 25 16.57 -72.59 -19.13
N ALA A 26 16.08 -72.48 -20.36
CA ALA A 26 15.66 -71.21 -20.95
C ALA A 26 14.47 -70.59 -20.21
N VAL A 27 13.49 -71.39 -19.79
CA VAL A 27 12.34 -70.91 -19.01
C VAL A 27 12.77 -70.45 -17.62
N VAL A 28 13.62 -71.20 -16.93
CA VAL A 28 14.14 -70.83 -15.60
C VAL A 28 14.96 -69.54 -15.70
N PHE A 29 15.83 -69.42 -16.71
CA PHE A 29 16.63 -68.20 -16.92
C PHE A 29 15.75 -66.99 -17.28
N SER A 30 14.71 -67.19 -18.10
CA SER A 30 13.75 -66.13 -18.45
C SER A 30 12.94 -65.69 -17.24
N MET A 31 12.48 -66.63 -16.40
CA MET A 31 11.80 -66.29 -15.15
C MET A 31 12.71 -65.55 -14.17
N LEU A 32 13.97 -65.99 -14.02
CA LEU A 32 14.94 -65.32 -13.16
C LEU A 32 15.25 -63.90 -13.67
N ALA A 33 15.42 -63.72 -14.98
CA ALA A 33 15.65 -62.43 -15.61
C ALA A 33 14.43 -61.50 -15.43
N LEU A 34 13.21 -62.01 -15.63
CA LEU A 34 11.97 -61.26 -15.41
C LEU A 34 11.78 -60.88 -13.94
N SER A 35 12.09 -61.76 -12.99
CA SER A 35 12.06 -61.45 -11.56
C SER A 35 13.09 -60.38 -11.17
N ALA A 36 14.31 -60.47 -11.70
CA ALA A 36 15.34 -59.45 -11.48
C ALA A 36 14.95 -58.09 -12.08
N MET A 37 14.37 -58.07 -13.28
CA MET A 37 13.81 -56.86 -13.89
C MET A 37 12.64 -56.30 -13.09
N GLY A 38 11.75 -57.16 -12.57
CA GLY A 38 10.63 -56.75 -11.72
C GLY A 38 11.09 -56.00 -10.46
N LEU A 39 12.10 -56.54 -9.75
CA LEU A 39 12.70 -55.86 -8.59
C LEU A 39 13.36 -54.53 -8.97
N GLY A 40 14.01 -54.46 -10.13
CA GLY A 40 14.58 -53.22 -10.66
C GLY A 40 13.52 -52.14 -10.91
N VAL A 41 12.43 -52.47 -11.60
CA VAL A 41 11.35 -51.52 -11.93
C VAL A 41 10.61 -51.03 -10.68
N THR A 42 10.35 -51.90 -9.70
CA THR A 42 9.70 -51.48 -8.43
C THR A 42 10.55 -50.46 -7.68
N SER A 43 11.87 -50.61 -7.69
CA SER A 43 12.79 -49.64 -7.05
C SER A 43 12.77 -48.27 -7.75
N MET A 44 12.66 -48.25 -9.08
CA MET A 44 12.60 -47.01 -9.86
C MET A 44 11.26 -46.28 -9.68
N ILE A 45 10.13 -47.00 -9.68
CA ILE A 45 8.80 -46.40 -9.42
C ILE A 45 8.74 -45.82 -8.00
N SER A 46 9.31 -46.51 -7.01
CA SER A 46 9.39 -46.02 -5.63
C SER A 46 10.25 -44.76 -5.51
N SER A 47 11.37 -44.67 -6.23
CA SER A 47 12.20 -43.46 -6.25
C SER A 47 11.51 -42.25 -6.91
N GLY A 48 10.75 -42.45 -7.98
CA GLY A 48 10.01 -41.37 -8.66
C GLY A 48 8.89 -40.81 -7.79
N ALA A 49 8.11 -41.67 -7.14
CA ALA A 49 7.06 -41.26 -6.22
C ALA A 49 7.62 -40.53 -4.99
N ALA A 50 8.70 -41.04 -4.40
CA ALA A 50 9.36 -40.39 -3.25
C ALA A 50 9.91 -39.01 -3.61
N THR A 51 10.48 -38.85 -4.81
CA THR A 51 11.00 -37.56 -5.29
C THR A 51 9.84 -36.58 -5.55
N SER A 52 8.76 -37.03 -6.19
CA SER A 52 7.58 -36.18 -6.45
C SER A 52 6.91 -35.69 -5.16
N THR A 53 6.80 -36.54 -4.13
CA THR A 53 6.23 -36.13 -2.83
C THR A 53 7.16 -35.16 -2.12
N ALA A 54 8.48 -35.41 -2.13
CA ALA A 54 9.45 -34.50 -1.53
C ALA A 54 9.46 -33.12 -2.22
N ASP A 55 9.33 -33.08 -3.55
CA ASP A 55 9.23 -31.85 -4.32
C ASP A 55 7.92 -31.10 -4.02
N GLN A 56 6.80 -31.81 -3.94
CA GLN A 56 5.50 -31.24 -3.57
C GLN A 56 5.55 -30.66 -2.15
N ASP A 57 6.07 -31.41 -1.16
CA ASP A 57 6.22 -30.94 0.21
C ASP A 57 7.21 -29.76 0.30
N GLY A 58 8.24 -29.75 -0.55
CA GLY A 58 9.18 -28.64 -0.70
C GLY A 58 8.52 -27.36 -1.22
N GLN A 59 7.59 -27.47 -2.16
CA GLN A 59 6.78 -26.34 -2.65
C GLN A 59 5.78 -25.87 -1.60
N LYS A 60 5.08 -26.79 -0.94
CA LYS A 60 4.16 -26.46 0.17
C LYS A 60 4.91 -25.72 1.30
N ALA A 61 6.07 -26.22 1.71
CA ALA A 61 6.90 -25.57 2.73
C ALA A 61 7.34 -24.16 2.31
N PHE A 62 7.59 -23.92 1.02
CA PHE A 62 7.90 -22.58 0.51
C PHE A 62 6.70 -21.64 0.66
N PHE A 63 5.50 -22.05 0.24
CA PHE A 63 4.28 -21.24 0.40
C PHE A 63 3.92 -20.98 1.86
N VAL A 64 4.18 -21.96 2.75
CA VAL A 64 4.00 -21.76 4.19
C VAL A 64 5.00 -20.74 4.74
N ALA A 65 6.25 -20.73 4.25
CA ALA A 65 7.23 -19.70 4.64
C ALA A 65 6.82 -18.31 4.15
N GLU A 66 6.32 -18.21 2.91
CA GLU A 66 5.84 -16.95 2.33
C GLU A 66 4.62 -16.42 3.10
N GLY A 67 3.65 -17.30 3.40
CA GLY A 67 2.50 -16.96 4.24
C GLY A 67 2.91 -16.55 5.67
N GLY A 68 3.93 -17.21 6.24
CA GLY A 68 4.48 -16.83 7.54
C GLY A 68 5.15 -15.46 7.52
N LEU A 69 5.89 -15.14 6.45
CA LEU A 69 6.50 -13.83 6.26
C LEU A 69 5.44 -12.73 6.12
N SER A 70 4.42 -12.97 5.29
CA SER A 70 3.28 -12.04 5.14
C SER A 70 2.52 -11.84 6.46
N HIS A 71 2.29 -12.92 7.21
CA HIS A 71 1.67 -12.85 8.54
C HIS A 71 2.47 -11.97 9.50
N THR A 72 3.79 -12.19 9.59
CA THR A 72 4.70 -11.41 10.44
C THR A 72 4.70 -9.94 10.06
N LEU A 73 4.84 -9.64 8.77
CA LEU A 73 4.85 -8.26 8.29
C LEU A 73 3.55 -7.54 8.66
N THR A 74 2.40 -8.18 8.43
CA THR A 74 1.09 -7.55 8.61
C THR A 74 0.70 -7.44 10.08
N LYS A 75 0.98 -8.45 10.90
CA LYS A 75 0.50 -8.51 12.29
C LYS A 75 1.47 -7.90 13.29
N GLU A 76 2.76 -8.13 13.11
CA GLU A 76 3.79 -7.71 14.08
C GLU A 76 4.40 -6.38 13.63
N PHE A 77 4.86 -6.26 12.39
CA PHE A 77 5.60 -5.08 11.93
C PHE A 77 4.74 -3.85 11.59
N MET A 78 3.52 -4.03 11.09
CA MET A 78 2.66 -2.88 10.75
C MET A 78 2.06 -2.18 11.97
N SER A 79 2.01 -2.84 13.13
CA SER A 79 1.45 -2.27 14.37
C SER A 79 2.52 -1.85 15.38
N ASP A 80 3.76 -2.26 15.17
CA ASP A 80 4.89 -1.95 16.04
C ASP A 80 5.65 -0.71 15.52
N MET A 81 5.83 0.28 16.39
CA MET A 81 6.60 1.49 16.10
C MET A 81 8.08 1.37 16.52
N ASN A 82 8.50 0.23 17.07
CA ASN A 82 9.87 0.04 17.52
C ASN A 82 10.34 -1.41 17.37
N TYR A 83 10.99 -1.71 16.24
CA TYR A 83 11.43 -3.07 15.93
C TYR A 83 12.55 -3.60 16.83
N SER A 84 13.14 -2.77 17.70
CA SER A 84 14.24 -3.17 18.58
C SER A 84 13.82 -4.11 19.70
N ASN A 85 12.53 -4.09 20.06
CA ASN A 85 11.98 -4.90 21.15
C ASN A 85 11.28 -6.17 20.66
N ASN A 86 11.18 -6.38 19.33
CA ASN A 86 10.49 -7.52 18.77
C ASN A 86 11.14 -8.81 19.23
N THR A 87 10.39 -9.63 19.94
CA THR A 87 10.85 -10.94 20.38
C THR A 87 10.28 -11.98 19.43
N SER A 88 11.11 -12.95 19.05
CA SER A 88 10.65 -14.09 18.26
C SER A 88 9.55 -14.81 19.03
N ALA A 89 8.29 -14.61 18.62
CA ALA A 89 7.12 -15.22 19.28
C ALA A 89 7.19 -16.76 19.27
N THR A 90 8.03 -17.33 18.40
CA THR A 90 8.12 -18.77 18.13
C THR A 90 9.46 -19.40 18.53
N GLY A 91 10.43 -18.63 19.04
CA GLY A 91 11.75 -19.11 19.50
C GLY A 91 12.63 -19.78 18.42
N ALA A 92 13.90 -19.39 18.30
CA ALA A 92 14.83 -20.02 17.35
C ALA A 92 15.21 -21.46 17.74
N PRO A 93 15.73 -22.28 16.80
CA PRO A 93 15.08 -22.77 15.59
C PRO A 93 14.11 -23.95 15.85
N TYR A 94 13.95 -24.36 17.12
CA TYR A 94 13.01 -25.40 17.59
C TYR A 94 12.58 -25.18 19.06
N GLY A 95 12.73 -23.96 19.59
CA GLY A 95 12.58 -23.66 21.01
C GLY A 95 11.21 -23.13 21.44
N GLY A 96 10.40 -22.61 20.52
CA GLY A 96 9.06 -22.11 20.83
C GLY A 96 7.97 -22.70 19.93
N THR A 97 6.74 -22.24 20.17
CA THR A 97 5.52 -22.81 19.57
C THR A 97 5.40 -22.36 18.11
N PRO A 98 5.44 -23.27 17.11
CA PRO A 98 5.18 -22.88 15.73
C PRO A 98 3.76 -22.35 15.53
N ILE A 99 3.59 -21.53 14.49
CA ILE A 99 2.27 -21.16 13.99
C ILE A 99 1.88 -22.12 12.86
N THR A 100 0.68 -22.69 12.95
CA THR A 100 0.14 -23.59 11.92
C THR A 100 -0.49 -22.78 10.79
N LEU A 101 -0.17 -23.14 9.54
CA LEU A 101 -0.77 -22.57 8.33
C LEU A 101 -1.01 -23.71 7.33
N GLY A 102 -2.29 -24.08 7.14
CA GLY A 102 -2.66 -25.24 6.32
C GLY A 102 -2.05 -26.55 6.84
N ASP A 103 -1.40 -27.31 5.96
CA ASP A 103 -0.71 -28.57 6.29
C ASP A 103 0.67 -28.36 6.95
N GLY A 104 1.11 -27.11 7.10
CA GLY A 104 2.47 -26.77 7.53
C GLY A 104 2.53 -25.95 8.82
N GLN A 105 3.76 -25.74 9.25
CA GLN A 105 4.10 -24.94 10.42
C GLN A 105 5.24 -23.99 10.08
N PHE A 106 5.27 -22.81 10.68
CA PHE A 106 6.39 -21.89 10.56
C PHE A 106 6.84 -21.28 11.89
N TRP A 107 8.09 -20.84 11.89
CA TRP A 107 8.79 -20.14 12.95
C TRP A 107 9.39 -18.85 12.38
N VAL A 108 9.46 -17.82 13.19
CA VAL A 108 9.89 -16.48 12.83
C VAL A 108 11.00 -16.06 13.79
N GLN A 109 12.13 -15.61 13.25
CA GLN A 109 13.26 -15.11 14.02
C GLN A 109 13.62 -13.71 13.56
N TYR A 110 13.92 -12.84 14.52
CA TYR A 110 14.43 -11.49 14.29
C TYR A 110 15.93 -11.42 14.57
N SER A 111 16.64 -10.62 13.79
CA SER A 111 18.06 -10.31 13.98
C SER A 111 18.36 -8.91 13.44
N ASN A 112 19.54 -8.37 13.79
CA ASN A 112 19.97 -7.02 13.35
C ASN A 112 18.90 -5.94 13.60
N GLN A 113 18.23 -6.02 14.75
CA GLN A 113 17.13 -5.14 15.10
C GLN A 113 17.66 -3.77 15.53
N THR A 114 17.12 -2.74 14.91
CA THR A 114 17.18 -1.35 15.37
C THR A 114 15.74 -0.90 15.64
N GLU A 115 15.53 0.36 16.03
CA GLU A 115 14.17 0.89 16.20
C GLU A 115 13.36 0.84 14.90
N THR A 116 14.03 0.85 13.74
CA THR A 116 13.37 1.02 12.43
C THR A 116 13.72 -0.05 11.43
N THR A 117 14.63 -0.97 11.73
CA THR A 117 15.02 -2.03 10.81
C THR A 117 15.10 -3.36 11.53
N ALA A 118 14.76 -4.45 10.85
CA ALA A 118 15.03 -5.79 11.34
C ALA A 118 15.18 -6.77 10.18
N ASP A 119 16.00 -7.78 10.37
CA ASP A 119 16.05 -8.95 9.49
C ASP A 119 15.11 -10.02 10.03
N VAL A 120 14.11 -10.39 9.21
CA VAL A 120 13.13 -11.43 9.49
C VAL A 120 13.56 -12.72 8.80
N THR A 121 13.71 -13.79 9.57
CA THR A 121 13.94 -15.15 9.06
C THR A 121 12.72 -16.01 9.36
N VAL A 122 12.03 -16.49 8.32
CA VAL A 122 10.91 -17.42 8.46
C VAL A 122 11.36 -18.82 8.05
N THR A 123 11.31 -19.75 9.00
CA THR A 123 11.54 -21.18 8.72
C THR A 123 10.18 -21.87 8.68
N ALA A 124 9.88 -22.60 7.61
CA ALA A 124 8.65 -23.37 7.48
C ALA A 124 8.94 -24.85 7.25
N ARG A 125 8.03 -25.69 7.72
CA ARG A 125 8.09 -27.14 7.60
C ARG A 125 6.76 -27.72 7.15
N VAL A 126 6.82 -28.63 6.18
CA VAL A 126 5.72 -29.51 5.76
C VAL A 126 6.30 -30.92 5.63
N GLY A 127 5.82 -31.86 6.46
CA GLY A 127 6.40 -33.20 6.53
C GLY A 127 7.87 -33.20 6.95
N SER A 128 8.76 -33.70 6.08
CA SER A 128 10.22 -33.66 6.25
C SER A 128 10.88 -32.47 5.53
N SER A 129 10.15 -31.77 4.67
CA SER A 129 10.66 -30.64 3.90
C SER A 129 10.69 -29.37 4.74
N VAL A 130 11.84 -28.68 4.70
CA VAL A 130 12.06 -27.40 5.38
C VAL A 130 12.48 -26.34 4.37
N ARG A 131 11.94 -25.13 4.51
CA ARG A 131 12.30 -23.95 3.73
C ARG A 131 12.57 -22.78 4.67
N VAL A 132 13.50 -21.92 4.28
CA VAL A 132 13.88 -20.74 5.05
C VAL A 132 13.84 -19.53 4.11
N LEU A 133 13.05 -18.52 4.48
CA LEU A 133 13.03 -17.22 3.83
C LEU A 133 13.67 -16.20 4.74
N LYS A 134 14.38 -15.23 4.15
CA LYS A 134 15.00 -14.11 4.86
C LYS A 134 14.64 -12.81 4.15
N GLN A 135 14.21 -11.82 4.90
CA GLN A 135 13.89 -10.50 4.38
C GLN A 135 14.33 -9.43 5.37
N SER A 136 15.00 -8.39 4.86
CA SER A 136 15.24 -7.16 5.62
C SER A 136 14.02 -6.25 5.50
N VAL A 137 13.54 -5.79 6.65
CA VAL A 137 12.39 -4.89 6.76
C VAL A 137 12.88 -3.58 7.33
N SER A 138 12.40 -2.47 6.76
CA SER A 138 12.64 -1.12 7.26
C SER A 138 11.29 -0.46 7.47
N MET A 139 11.03 0.00 8.69
CA MET A 139 10.00 0.96 9.00
C MET A 139 10.40 2.29 8.37
N ALA A 140 9.49 2.91 7.63
CA ALA A 140 9.56 4.35 7.47
C ALA A 140 9.13 4.91 8.82
N ILE A 141 10.03 5.54 9.59
CA ILE A 141 9.60 6.32 10.76
C ILE A 141 8.58 7.33 10.21
N PRO A 142 7.31 7.30 10.65
CA PRO A 142 6.41 8.38 10.32
C PRO A 142 6.99 9.62 11.00
N VAL A 143 7.60 10.51 10.21
CA VAL A 143 8.11 11.75 10.75
C VAL A 143 6.92 12.67 10.92
N THR A 144 6.42 12.75 12.16
CA THR A 144 5.24 13.55 12.51
C THR A 144 5.65 15.00 12.65
N TYR A 145 5.88 15.66 11.51
CA TYR A 145 6.04 17.11 11.48
C TYR A 145 4.68 17.76 11.21
N PRO A 146 4.10 18.57 12.13
CA PRO A 146 2.96 19.44 11.83
C PRO A 146 3.10 20.14 10.47
N VAL A 147 4.33 20.56 10.15
CA VAL A 147 4.66 21.23 8.91
C VAL A 147 5.97 20.71 8.34
N TYR A 148 5.92 20.30 7.07
CA TYR A 148 7.08 19.87 6.30
C TYR A 148 7.13 20.54 4.92
N GLY A 149 8.28 21.10 4.58
CA GLY A 149 8.54 21.66 3.26
C GLY A 149 9.90 21.23 2.73
N SER A 150 9.97 20.77 1.48
CA SER A 150 11.27 20.55 0.81
C SER A 150 11.94 21.85 0.36
N GLY A 151 11.19 22.93 0.20
CA GLY A 151 11.69 24.28 -0.08
C GLY A 151 11.61 25.21 1.14
N ASN A 152 11.37 26.48 0.88
CA ASN A 152 11.17 27.48 1.93
C ASN A 152 9.78 27.31 2.56
N ILE A 153 9.70 27.59 3.87
CA ILE A 153 8.45 27.68 4.62
C ILE A 153 8.28 29.14 5.04
N GLU A 154 7.17 29.75 4.62
CA GLU A 154 6.87 31.15 4.89
C GLU A 154 5.48 31.26 5.55
N PHE A 155 5.47 31.77 6.78
CA PHE A 155 4.24 32.12 7.51
C PHE A 155 4.06 33.63 7.44
N ASN A 156 3.23 34.12 6.51
CA ASN A 156 2.99 35.55 6.32
C ASN A 156 1.57 35.93 6.75
N GLY A 157 1.44 36.40 7.99
CA GLY A 157 0.25 37.08 8.48
C GLY A 157 0.48 38.58 8.62
N THR A 158 -0.10 39.41 7.73
CA THR A 158 -0.20 40.86 8.00
C THR A 158 -1.49 41.13 8.76
N MET A 159 -1.41 41.34 10.08
CA MET A 159 -2.60 41.75 10.84
C MET A 159 -2.96 43.22 10.56
N PRO A 160 -4.27 43.56 10.48
CA PRO A 160 -4.71 44.95 10.52
C PRO A 160 -4.22 45.62 11.83
N PRO A 161 -3.87 46.92 11.81
CA PRO A 161 -3.48 47.64 13.02
C PRO A 161 -4.55 47.52 14.13
N GLY A 162 -4.13 47.17 15.36
CA GLY A 162 -5.02 47.09 16.54
C GLY A 162 -5.61 45.71 16.84
N GLN A 163 -5.03 44.64 16.30
CA GLN A 163 -5.44 43.25 16.52
C GLN A 163 -4.22 42.44 17.00
N ASP A 164 -4.32 41.83 18.19
CA ASP A 164 -3.29 40.97 18.81
C ASP A 164 -3.74 39.49 18.75
N LEU A 165 -3.93 38.94 17.56
CA LEU A 165 -4.12 37.49 17.39
C LEU A 165 -2.87 36.89 16.76
N ASP A 166 -1.94 36.46 17.61
CA ASP A 166 -0.76 35.73 17.16
C ASP A 166 -1.18 34.40 16.51
N GLY A 167 -0.70 34.13 15.30
CA GLY A 167 -0.77 32.77 14.75
C GLY A 167 0.15 31.87 15.56
N ALA A 168 -0.26 30.66 15.92
CA ALA A 168 0.56 29.75 16.73
C ALA A 168 0.85 28.44 16.00
N LEU A 169 2.09 27.95 16.03
CA LEU A 169 2.43 26.62 15.54
C LEU A 169 3.10 25.84 16.66
N TYR A 170 2.49 24.72 17.02
CA TYR A 170 3.02 23.78 18.00
C TYR A 170 3.49 22.51 17.32
N GLY A 171 4.70 22.07 17.70
CA GLY A 171 5.36 20.88 17.22
C GLY A 171 6.51 21.16 16.27
N ASP A 172 7.21 20.10 15.90
CA ASP A 172 8.46 20.18 15.14
C ASP A 172 8.21 20.49 13.67
N ILE A 173 9.09 21.27 13.05
CA ILE A 173 9.01 21.59 11.61
C ILE A 173 10.24 21.06 10.91
N ALA A 174 10.12 20.66 9.65
CA ALA A 174 11.30 20.39 8.83
C ALA A 174 11.23 21.10 7.49
N ALA A 175 12.31 21.79 7.14
CA ALA A 175 12.44 22.56 5.91
C ALA A 175 13.72 22.19 5.16
N GLY A 176 13.65 22.15 3.82
CA GLY A 176 14.84 22.06 2.97
C GLY A 176 15.45 23.42 2.65
N GLY A 177 14.66 24.49 2.77
CA GLY A 177 15.09 25.88 2.63
C GLY A 177 14.89 26.69 3.92
N ASP A 178 14.75 27.99 3.76
CA ASP A 178 14.59 28.94 4.87
C ASP A 178 13.20 28.83 5.50
N ILE A 179 13.14 29.02 6.83
CA ILE A 179 11.89 29.14 7.59
C ILE A 179 11.73 30.61 7.99
N THR A 180 10.72 31.27 7.46
CA THR A 180 10.42 32.67 7.74
C THR A 180 9.08 32.79 8.45
N PHE A 181 9.12 33.43 9.62
CA PHE A 181 7.91 33.81 10.36
C PHE A 181 7.68 35.31 10.20
N GLY A 182 6.46 35.70 9.84
CA GLY A 182 6.02 37.08 9.84
C GLY A 182 5.86 37.66 11.25
N ASN A 183 5.50 38.93 11.33
CA ASN A 183 5.17 39.57 12.61
C ASN A 183 3.95 38.89 13.23
N HIS A 184 3.94 38.72 14.56
CA HIS A 184 2.85 38.12 15.33
C HIS A 184 2.62 36.62 15.05
N PHE A 185 3.70 35.84 15.14
CA PHE A 185 3.65 34.38 15.06
C PHE A 185 4.40 33.75 16.23
N ILE A 186 3.74 32.85 16.96
CA ILE A 186 4.31 32.07 18.04
C ILE A 186 4.66 30.70 17.48
N TYR A 187 5.95 30.36 17.50
CA TYR A 187 6.42 29.02 17.16
C TYR A 187 6.92 28.31 18.41
N THR A 188 6.37 27.13 18.70
CA THR A 188 6.80 26.25 19.80
C THR A 188 7.16 24.87 19.24
N GLY A 189 8.45 24.60 19.03
CA GLY A 189 8.95 23.31 18.57
C GLY A 189 10.43 23.36 18.19
N THR A 190 10.93 22.26 17.62
CA THR A 190 12.27 22.16 17.05
C THR A 190 12.22 22.19 15.52
N ALA A 191 13.07 23.02 14.91
CA ALA A 191 13.29 23.01 13.47
C ALA A 191 14.35 21.97 13.11
N HIS A 192 14.01 21.06 12.20
CA HIS A 192 14.86 20.00 11.70
C HIS A 192 15.29 20.26 10.27
N PRO A 193 16.49 19.81 9.87
CA PRO A 193 16.86 19.79 8.46
C PRO A 193 15.95 18.83 7.68
N HIS A 194 15.75 19.12 6.40
CA HIS A 194 15.03 18.24 5.49
C HIS A 194 15.58 16.82 5.47
N LEU A 195 14.70 15.86 5.77
CA LEU A 195 14.89 14.45 5.47
C LEU A 195 14.13 14.12 4.19
N PRO A 196 14.73 13.44 3.21
CA PRO A 196 14.03 13.07 1.99
C PRO A 196 12.85 12.16 2.32
N MET A 197 11.63 12.69 2.19
CA MET A 197 10.39 11.94 2.28
C MET A 197 9.76 11.75 0.90
N SER A 198 9.19 10.57 0.65
CA SER A 198 8.41 10.29 -0.55
C SER A 198 6.94 10.52 -0.29
N LEU A 199 6.27 11.30 -1.15
CA LEU A 199 4.81 11.32 -1.15
C LEU A 199 4.23 9.98 -1.56
N PRO A 200 3.08 9.59 -0.98
CA PRO A 200 2.26 8.55 -1.58
C PRO A 200 1.90 8.98 -3.01
N ALA A 201 2.17 8.11 -3.97
CA ALA A 201 1.81 8.37 -5.36
C ALA A 201 0.29 8.54 -5.47
N VAL A 202 -0.15 9.57 -6.19
CA VAL A 202 -1.56 9.78 -6.54
C VAL A 202 -2.02 8.60 -7.40
N ASN A 203 -2.78 7.67 -6.82
CA ASN A 203 -3.23 6.46 -7.50
C ASN A 203 -4.76 6.49 -7.72
N THR A 204 -5.19 7.31 -8.65
CA THR A 204 -6.60 7.43 -9.05
C THR A 204 -7.12 6.14 -9.69
N ALA A 205 -6.28 5.37 -10.39
CA ALA A 205 -6.66 4.09 -10.99
C ALA A 205 -7.05 3.04 -9.93
N ARG A 206 -6.30 2.97 -8.82
CA ARG A 206 -6.65 2.15 -7.66
C ARG A 206 -7.99 2.61 -7.07
N LEU A 207 -8.16 3.91 -6.83
CA LEU A 207 -9.43 4.43 -6.31
C LEU A 207 -10.61 4.11 -7.24
N ALA A 208 -10.46 4.30 -8.55
CA ALA A 208 -11.51 3.96 -9.52
C ALA A 208 -11.95 2.49 -9.37
N THR A 209 -11.01 1.58 -9.13
CA THR A 209 -11.30 0.14 -8.99
C THR A 209 -11.87 -0.24 -7.62
N GLU A 210 -11.36 0.37 -6.54
CA GLU A 210 -11.67 -0.04 -5.17
C GLU A 210 -12.94 0.62 -4.60
N ILE A 211 -13.25 1.86 -4.99
CA ILE A 211 -14.29 2.66 -4.32
C ILE A 211 -15.44 3.09 -5.23
N THR A 212 -15.38 2.84 -6.54
CA THR A 212 -16.51 3.13 -7.44
C THR A 212 -17.32 1.88 -7.76
N THR A 213 -18.62 2.05 -8.00
CA THR A 213 -19.55 0.97 -8.36
C THR A 213 -20.13 1.12 -9.77
N THR A 214 -20.01 2.30 -10.36
CA THR A 214 -20.48 2.61 -11.71
C THR A 214 -19.42 3.34 -12.52
N THR A 215 -19.51 3.20 -13.85
CA THR A 215 -18.65 3.92 -14.79
C THR A 215 -19.51 4.79 -15.71
N HIS A 216 -19.12 6.06 -15.86
CA HIS A 216 -19.70 7.01 -16.79
C HIS A 216 -18.70 7.31 -17.91
N ASN A 217 -19.12 7.07 -19.16
CA ASN A 217 -18.27 7.33 -20.31
C ASN A 217 -18.40 8.77 -20.78
N GLY A 218 -17.27 9.48 -20.87
CA GLY A 218 -17.21 10.89 -21.25
C GLY A 218 -17.34 11.84 -20.06
N ASN A 219 -17.75 13.08 -20.33
CA ASN A 219 -17.85 14.11 -19.29
C ASN A 219 -19.11 13.94 -18.44
N LEU A 220 -19.02 14.27 -17.16
CA LEU A 220 -20.14 14.28 -16.22
C LEU A 220 -20.34 15.69 -15.65
N THR A 221 -21.56 16.21 -15.75
CA THR A 221 -21.98 17.37 -14.96
C THR A 221 -22.82 16.88 -13.79
N VAL A 222 -22.39 17.13 -12.56
CA VAL A 222 -23.18 16.92 -11.34
C VAL A 222 -24.02 18.16 -11.12
N PRO A 223 -25.35 18.09 -11.37
CA PRO A 223 -26.21 19.26 -11.24
C PRO A 223 -26.42 19.62 -9.77
N SER A 224 -26.99 20.80 -9.54
CA SER A 224 -27.56 21.13 -8.22
C SER A 224 -28.52 20.04 -7.71
N GLY A 225 -28.53 19.80 -6.40
CA GLY A 225 -29.34 18.75 -5.78
C GLY A 225 -28.53 17.55 -5.28
N TYR A 226 -29.22 16.46 -4.98
CA TYR A 226 -28.61 15.29 -4.32
C TYR A 226 -28.02 14.30 -5.33
N PHE A 227 -26.74 13.96 -5.15
CA PHE A 227 -25.99 13.01 -5.94
C PHE A 227 -25.39 11.93 -5.04
N ASN A 228 -26.04 10.77 -4.98
CA ASN A 228 -25.57 9.63 -4.17
C ASN A 228 -25.13 8.49 -5.08
N GLN A 229 -23.92 8.59 -5.60
CA GLN A 229 -23.30 7.56 -6.42
C GLN A 229 -21.80 7.47 -6.15
N LYS A 230 -21.25 6.28 -6.39
CA LYS A 230 -19.82 6.02 -6.41
C LYS A 230 -19.41 5.78 -7.86
N VAL A 231 -18.95 6.83 -8.54
CA VAL A 231 -18.80 6.83 -10.01
C VAL A 231 -17.35 7.08 -10.44
N HIS A 232 -16.88 6.28 -11.40
CA HIS A 232 -15.70 6.55 -12.20
C HIS A 232 -16.11 7.20 -13.52
N VAL A 233 -15.48 8.32 -13.88
CA VAL A 233 -15.81 9.15 -15.04
C VAL A 233 -14.59 9.18 -15.97
N SER A 234 -14.72 8.69 -17.20
CA SER A 234 -13.58 8.64 -18.15
C SER A 234 -13.22 9.98 -18.79
N GLY A 235 -14.00 11.03 -18.52
CA GLY A 235 -13.74 12.40 -18.96
C GLY A 235 -13.61 13.38 -17.80
N ASN A 236 -13.97 14.63 -18.07
CA ASN A 236 -13.97 15.70 -17.08
C ASN A 236 -15.23 15.68 -16.22
N VAL A 237 -15.13 16.24 -15.01
CA VAL A 237 -16.27 16.42 -14.11
C VAL A 237 -16.49 17.91 -13.82
N THR A 238 -17.74 18.36 -13.93
CA THR A 238 -18.16 19.68 -13.45
C THR A 238 -19.19 19.50 -12.34
N ILE A 239 -18.93 20.07 -11.17
CA ILE A 239 -19.85 20.08 -10.03
C ILE A 239 -20.46 21.48 -9.92
N GLU A 240 -21.78 21.56 -10.10
CA GLU A 240 -22.53 22.81 -10.05
C GLU A 240 -22.85 23.25 -8.61
N SER A 241 -23.18 24.53 -8.47
CA SER A 241 -23.54 25.11 -7.18
C SER A 241 -24.83 24.48 -6.66
N GLY A 242 -24.86 24.18 -5.37
CA GLY A 242 -25.97 23.50 -4.70
C GLY A 242 -25.94 21.97 -4.83
N ALA A 243 -24.86 21.39 -5.36
CA ALA A 243 -24.68 19.94 -5.33
C ALA A 243 -24.44 19.42 -3.90
N VAL A 244 -25.13 18.35 -3.54
CA VAL A 244 -24.98 17.59 -2.31
C VAL A 244 -24.58 16.17 -2.70
N ILE A 245 -23.30 15.85 -2.57
CA ILE A 245 -22.68 14.59 -2.97
C ILE A 245 -22.54 13.70 -1.73
N ASP A 246 -23.05 12.49 -1.81
CA ASP A 246 -22.88 11.44 -0.80
C ASP A 246 -22.31 10.20 -1.50
N GLY A 247 -20.99 10.13 -1.61
CA GLY A 247 -20.31 9.12 -2.41
C GLY A 247 -18.96 9.57 -2.95
N HIS A 248 -18.46 8.85 -3.96
CA HIS A 248 -17.13 9.10 -4.53
C HIS A 248 -17.24 9.42 -6.02
N ILE A 249 -16.47 10.41 -6.47
CA ILE A 249 -16.38 10.77 -7.88
C ILE A 249 -14.91 10.77 -8.26
N ILE A 250 -14.54 9.89 -9.19
CA ILE A 250 -13.17 9.75 -9.69
C ILE A 250 -13.17 10.08 -11.18
N ALA A 251 -12.44 11.11 -11.59
CA ALA A 251 -12.35 11.55 -12.99
C ALA A 251 -10.98 11.20 -13.60
N ASP A 252 -10.97 10.69 -14.83
CA ASP A 252 -9.74 10.52 -15.62
C ASP A 252 -9.24 11.85 -16.22
N GLY A 253 -10.12 12.86 -16.28
CA GLY A 253 -9.80 14.21 -16.73
C GLY A 253 -9.61 15.20 -15.57
N ASP A 254 -9.97 16.45 -15.83
CA ASP A 254 -10.02 17.54 -14.85
C ASP A 254 -11.37 17.56 -14.10
N MET A 255 -11.38 18.17 -12.91
CA MET A 255 -12.59 18.45 -12.14
C MET A 255 -12.73 19.95 -11.86
N SER A 256 -13.95 20.49 -12.06
CA SER A 256 -14.32 21.86 -11.74
C SER A 256 -15.38 21.88 -10.64
N ILE A 257 -15.18 22.66 -9.58
CA ILE A 257 -16.17 22.88 -8.50
C ILE A 257 -16.67 24.31 -8.57
N ASN A 258 -17.98 24.53 -8.67
CA ASN A 258 -18.53 25.87 -8.87
C ASN A 258 -19.57 26.21 -7.80
N GLY A 259 -19.22 27.06 -6.84
CA GLY A 259 -20.17 27.63 -5.88
C GLY A 259 -20.26 26.84 -4.58
N THR A 260 -21.45 26.81 -3.98
CA THR A 260 -21.67 26.14 -2.69
C THR A 260 -21.83 24.65 -2.91
N VAL A 261 -20.92 23.82 -2.40
CA VAL A 261 -20.97 22.36 -2.56
C VAL A 261 -20.86 21.67 -1.21
N SER A 262 -21.69 20.64 -1.01
CA SER A 262 -21.56 19.71 0.11
C SER A 262 -21.17 18.34 -0.44
N ALA A 263 -20.06 17.76 0.00
CA ALA A 263 -19.61 16.45 -0.40
C ALA A 263 -19.15 15.65 0.81
N THR A 264 -19.75 14.48 0.99
CA THR A 264 -19.28 13.45 1.92
C THR A 264 -18.71 12.31 1.08
N GLY A 265 -17.39 12.13 1.13
CA GLY A 265 -16.66 11.13 0.35
C GLY A 265 -15.39 11.68 -0.30
N THR A 266 -15.07 11.16 -1.48
CA THR A 266 -13.81 11.47 -2.18
C THR A 266 -14.10 12.07 -3.54
N LEU A 267 -13.53 13.24 -3.81
CA LEU A 267 -13.49 13.84 -5.13
C LEU A 267 -12.06 13.74 -5.66
N ALA A 268 -11.85 12.93 -6.70
CA ALA A 268 -10.53 12.74 -7.28
C ALA A 268 -10.51 13.00 -8.79
N ALA A 269 -9.38 13.49 -9.28
CA ALA A 269 -9.10 13.73 -10.69
C ALA A 269 -7.67 13.30 -11.02
N VAL A 270 -7.46 12.61 -12.14
CA VAL A 270 -6.10 12.39 -12.69
C VAL A 270 -5.50 13.73 -13.12
N GLY A 271 -6.32 14.63 -13.65
CA GLY A 271 -5.94 16.00 -13.99
C GLY A 271 -5.93 16.93 -12.79
N ASN A 272 -6.33 18.17 -13.03
CA ASN A 272 -6.43 19.22 -12.03
C ASN A 272 -7.80 19.21 -11.35
N ILE A 273 -7.85 19.70 -10.11
CA ILE A 273 -9.08 20.13 -9.47
C ILE A 273 -9.03 21.65 -9.37
N THR A 274 -9.99 22.32 -9.99
CA THR A 274 -10.08 23.80 -9.98
C THR A 274 -11.48 24.22 -9.56
N GLY A 275 -11.65 25.43 -9.03
CA GLY A 275 -13.00 25.89 -8.75
C GLY A 275 -13.11 27.08 -7.82
N VAL A 276 -14.36 27.47 -7.62
CA VAL A 276 -14.80 28.42 -6.60
C VAL A 276 -15.54 27.63 -5.53
N LEU A 277 -15.04 27.64 -4.30
CA LEU A 277 -15.70 26.98 -3.18
C LEU A 277 -16.44 28.03 -2.34
N ALA A 278 -17.66 28.38 -2.72
CA ALA A 278 -18.38 29.49 -2.11
C ALA A 278 -18.74 29.22 -0.64
N ALA A 279 -19.27 30.24 0.03
CA ALA A 279 -19.63 30.18 1.46
C ALA A 279 -20.54 28.99 1.81
N ASN A 280 -20.36 28.48 3.02
CA ASN A 280 -21.06 27.33 3.60
C ASN A 280 -20.88 26.01 2.82
N SER A 281 -19.78 25.87 2.06
CA SER A 281 -19.43 24.58 1.47
C SER A 281 -18.93 23.60 2.54
N SER A 282 -19.10 22.31 2.31
CA SER A 282 -18.69 21.27 3.25
C SER A 282 -18.08 20.11 2.48
N LEU A 283 -16.79 19.86 2.65
CA LEU A 283 -16.09 18.73 2.04
C LEU A 283 -15.59 17.83 3.17
N VAL A 284 -16.13 16.62 3.28
CA VAL A 284 -15.83 15.72 4.39
C VAL A 284 -15.41 14.36 3.83
N ALA A 285 -14.21 13.92 4.18
CA ALA A 285 -13.72 12.58 3.86
C ALA A 285 -14.63 11.52 4.48
N GLN A 286 -14.81 10.43 3.76
CA GLN A 286 -15.51 9.25 4.25
C GLN A 286 -14.51 8.09 4.37
N ALA A 287 -14.69 7.25 5.39
CA ALA A 287 -13.92 6.02 5.53
C ALA A 287 -14.17 5.11 4.31
N GLY A 288 -13.08 4.57 3.76
CA GLY A 288 -13.11 3.57 2.70
C GLY A 288 -13.59 2.19 3.22
N PRO A 289 -13.71 1.20 2.32
CA PRO A 289 -14.20 -0.14 2.65
C PRO A 289 -13.40 -0.86 3.74
N ASN A 290 -12.13 -0.48 3.93
CA ASN A 290 -11.21 -1.06 4.92
C ASN A 290 -10.96 -0.15 6.14
N GLN A 291 -11.87 0.81 6.41
CA GLN A 291 -11.66 1.86 7.43
C GLN A 291 -10.45 2.77 7.15
N GLU A 292 -9.88 2.72 5.95
CA GLU A 292 -8.87 3.67 5.51
C GLU A 292 -9.51 5.05 5.36
N VAL A 293 -8.89 6.09 5.94
CA VAL A 293 -9.30 7.47 5.71
C VAL A 293 -8.90 7.83 4.28
N LEU A 294 -9.89 7.91 3.39
CA LEU A 294 -9.67 8.33 2.02
C LEU A 294 -9.46 9.85 1.97
N PRO A 295 -8.73 10.37 0.97
CA PRO A 295 -8.65 11.81 0.78
C PRO A 295 -10.04 12.37 0.46
N VAL A 296 -10.30 13.58 0.94
CA VAL A 296 -11.49 14.34 0.55
C VAL A 296 -11.31 14.91 -0.87
N LEU A 297 -10.09 15.37 -1.19
CA LEU A 297 -9.69 15.87 -2.50
C LEU A 297 -8.39 15.19 -2.94
N GLN A 298 -8.36 14.68 -4.18
CA GLN A 298 -7.15 14.11 -4.76
C GLN A 298 -6.95 14.56 -6.22
N ALA A 299 -5.89 15.31 -6.51
CA ALA A 299 -5.55 15.75 -7.88
C ALA A 299 -4.23 15.14 -8.34
N GLY A 300 -4.17 14.51 -9.52
CA GLY A 300 -2.88 14.12 -10.12
C GLY A 300 -2.09 15.34 -10.59
N GLY A 301 -2.77 16.38 -11.04
CA GLY A 301 -2.22 17.71 -11.33
C GLY A 301 -2.30 18.66 -10.15
N ASN A 302 -2.70 19.91 -10.40
CA ASN A 302 -2.82 20.96 -9.39
C ASN A 302 -4.22 20.93 -8.72
N LEU A 303 -4.28 21.40 -7.47
CA LEU A 303 -5.51 21.82 -6.81
C LEU A 303 -5.52 23.35 -6.70
N SER A 304 -6.56 24.01 -7.22
CA SER A 304 -6.73 25.47 -7.11
C SER A 304 -8.17 25.82 -6.78
N LEU A 305 -8.46 26.06 -5.50
CA LEU A 305 -9.76 26.53 -5.04
C LEU A 305 -9.67 28.01 -4.69
N SER A 306 -10.41 28.84 -5.41
CA SER A 306 -10.53 30.27 -5.16
C SER A 306 -11.82 30.62 -4.42
N ASP A 307 -11.81 31.81 -3.84
CA ASP A 307 -12.91 32.37 -3.06
C ASP A 307 -13.51 31.38 -2.06
N VAL A 308 -12.63 30.62 -1.39
CA VAL A 308 -13.02 29.67 -0.34
C VAL A 308 -13.79 30.45 0.72
N GLY A 309 -15.10 30.27 0.69
CA GLY A 309 -16.03 31.19 1.30
C GLY A 309 -16.18 30.95 2.79
N MET A 310 -16.76 31.93 3.47
CA MET A 310 -17.03 31.89 4.91
C MET A 310 -17.88 30.68 5.30
N GLY A 311 -17.58 30.05 6.44
CA GLY A 311 -18.30 28.88 6.92
C GLY A 311 -17.99 27.59 6.15
N THR A 312 -16.99 27.63 5.25
CA THR A 312 -16.54 26.42 4.56
C THR A 312 -15.85 25.48 5.53
N VAL A 313 -16.22 24.20 5.50
CA VAL A 313 -15.61 23.12 6.27
C VAL A 313 -14.93 22.16 5.30
N ILE A 314 -13.66 21.84 5.54
CA ILE A 314 -12.93 20.81 4.83
C ILE A 314 -12.31 19.87 5.85
N THR A 315 -12.85 18.67 5.98
CA THR A 315 -12.41 17.64 6.92
C THR A 315 -11.85 16.46 6.14
N GLY A 316 -10.56 16.18 6.27
CA GLY A 316 -9.89 15.06 5.62
C GLY A 316 -8.57 15.44 4.96
N ILE A 317 -7.99 14.46 4.28
CA ILE A 317 -6.68 14.62 3.63
C ILE A 317 -6.87 15.19 2.22
N ILE A 318 -6.04 16.17 1.85
CA ILE A 318 -5.91 16.67 0.48
C ILE A 318 -4.60 16.12 -0.10
N ILE A 319 -4.63 15.50 -1.27
CA ILE A 319 -3.44 14.97 -1.94
C ILE A 319 -3.34 15.57 -3.35
N THR A 320 -2.19 16.12 -3.71
CA THR A 320 -1.93 16.65 -5.05
C THR A 320 -0.57 16.21 -5.59
N GLY A 321 -0.51 15.90 -6.89
CA GLY A 321 0.77 15.67 -7.58
C GLY A 321 1.47 16.96 -7.98
N GLY A 322 0.72 18.04 -8.20
CA GLY A 322 1.21 19.38 -8.51
C GLY A 322 1.10 20.34 -7.33
N ASN A 323 0.83 21.62 -7.61
CA ASN A 323 0.66 22.65 -6.58
C ASN A 323 -0.73 22.60 -5.93
N THR A 324 -0.81 22.96 -4.66
CA THR A 324 -2.06 23.23 -3.95
C THR A 324 -2.20 24.72 -3.70
N THR A 325 -3.30 25.32 -4.15
CA THR A 325 -3.66 26.72 -3.89
C THR A 325 -5.07 26.80 -3.31
N LEU A 326 -5.19 27.33 -2.09
CA LEU A 326 -6.46 27.65 -1.45
C LEU A 326 -6.48 29.16 -1.20
N THR A 327 -7.31 29.90 -1.92
CA THR A 327 -7.43 31.36 -1.79
C THR A 327 -8.82 31.77 -1.36
N SER A 328 -8.91 32.74 -0.46
CA SER A 328 -10.16 33.43 -0.13
C SER A 328 -9.99 34.91 -0.43
N ASN A 329 -10.69 35.41 -1.48
CA ASN A 329 -10.63 36.83 -1.87
C ASN A 329 -11.92 37.58 -1.54
N LEU A 330 -12.76 37.09 -0.63
CA LEU A 330 -14.07 37.69 -0.38
C LEU A 330 -13.93 39.10 0.22
N PRO A 331 -14.33 40.17 -0.51
CA PRO A 331 -14.29 41.53 0.00
C PRO A 331 -15.48 41.73 0.94
N SER A 332 -15.27 41.91 2.25
CA SER A 332 -16.43 42.11 3.15
C SER A 332 -16.08 42.69 4.54
N PRO A 333 -16.98 43.43 5.19
CA PRO A 333 -16.70 44.28 6.34
C PRO A 333 -16.85 43.58 7.71
N GLU A 334 -15.94 43.95 8.62
CA GLU A 334 -16.10 44.08 10.09
C GLU A 334 -16.46 42.91 11.04
N ARG A 335 -16.72 41.64 10.65
CA ARG A 335 -16.99 40.58 11.65
C ARG A 335 -16.23 39.25 11.49
N TRP A 336 -15.73 38.77 12.64
CA TRP A 336 -14.74 37.72 12.88
C TRP A 336 -15.29 36.28 12.95
N GLU A 337 -16.60 36.09 12.90
CA GLU A 337 -17.24 34.77 13.15
C GLU A 337 -17.15 33.77 11.96
N THR A 338 -16.20 33.96 11.04
CA THR A 338 -16.35 33.49 9.66
C THR A 338 -15.04 32.98 9.06
N SER A 339 -14.48 31.96 9.70
CA SER A 339 -13.31 31.23 9.26
C SER A 339 -13.63 30.19 8.18
N VAL A 340 -12.59 29.78 7.46
CA VAL A 340 -12.56 28.48 6.78
C VAL A 340 -11.99 27.48 7.79
N ASN A 341 -12.77 26.43 8.07
CA ASN A 341 -12.36 25.40 9.02
C ASN A 341 -11.76 24.23 8.24
N TYR A 342 -10.47 24.02 8.41
CA TYR A 342 -9.77 22.88 7.84
C TYR A 342 -9.35 21.92 8.96
N THR A 343 -9.66 20.64 8.81
CA THR A 343 -9.23 19.59 9.75
C THR A 343 -8.67 18.43 8.95
N GLY A 344 -7.34 18.27 8.94
CA GLY A 344 -6.66 17.20 8.20
C GLY A 344 -5.22 17.57 7.80
N GLY A 345 -4.68 16.88 6.79
CA GLY A 345 -3.36 17.13 6.21
C GLY A 345 -3.39 17.43 4.71
N ILE A 346 -2.51 18.32 4.26
CA ILE A 346 -2.34 18.66 2.83
C ILE A 346 -1.03 18.08 2.35
N LEU A 347 -1.06 17.15 1.41
CA LEU A 347 0.11 16.57 0.76
C LEU A 347 0.19 17.08 -0.68
N SER A 348 1.30 17.70 -1.05
CA SER A 348 1.48 18.30 -2.37
C SER A 348 2.85 18.00 -2.95
N GLY A 349 2.88 17.51 -4.18
CA GLY A 349 4.11 17.31 -4.98
C GLY A 349 4.69 18.59 -5.57
N GLY A 350 4.09 19.75 -5.28
CA GLY A 350 4.59 21.07 -5.65
C GLY A 350 4.52 22.05 -4.48
N ASN A 351 4.21 23.31 -4.79
CA ASN A 351 4.04 24.35 -3.77
C ASN A 351 2.67 24.25 -3.11
N ILE A 352 2.62 24.53 -1.80
CA ILE A 352 1.36 24.76 -1.08
C ILE A 352 1.24 26.26 -0.83
N THR A 353 0.16 26.87 -1.31
CA THR A 353 -0.21 28.25 -1.02
C THR A 353 -1.60 28.28 -0.41
N VAL A 354 -1.68 28.66 0.85
CA VAL A 354 -2.94 28.79 1.56
C VAL A 354 -3.07 30.25 1.96
N ASN A 355 -3.80 31.04 1.17
CA ASN A 355 -3.96 32.47 1.40
C ASN A 355 -5.39 32.78 1.81
N ASN A 356 -5.56 33.26 3.03
CA ASN A 356 -6.84 33.78 3.50
C ASN A 356 -6.60 35.10 4.20
N GLU A 357 -7.25 36.14 3.70
CA GLU A 357 -7.17 37.48 4.28
C GLU A 357 -7.73 37.58 5.70
N ARG A 358 -8.45 36.56 6.19
CA ARG A 358 -9.07 36.51 7.52
C ARG A 358 -8.50 35.48 8.48
N GLY A 359 -7.68 34.56 8.00
CA GLY A 359 -7.16 33.45 8.80
C GLY A 359 -7.78 32.12 8.41
N PHE A 360 -6.95 31.08 8.28
CA PHE A 360 -7.42 29.70 8.37
C PHE A 360 -7.43 29.28 9.83
N ILE A 361 -8.55 28.69 10.28
CA ILE A 361 -8.57 27.96 11.53
C ILE A 361 -8.35 26.49 11.17
N VAL A 362 -7.16 26.00 11.50
CA VAL A 362 -6.88 24.57 11.40
C VAL A 362 -7.23 23.96 12.74
N VAL A 363 -8.45 23.44 12.86
CA VAL A 363 -8.90 22.84 14.13
C VAL A 363 -8.23 21.49 14.26
N ASN A 364 -7.33 21.39 15.22
CA ASN A 364 -6.61 20.16 15.53
C ASN A 364 -7.57 19.23 16.29
N GLY A 365 -8.07 18.19 15.62
CA GLY A 365 -8.83 17.13 16.30
C GLY A 365 -7.92 16.24 17.17
N ASP A 366 -6.63 16.22 16.85
CA ASP A 366 -5.60 15.44 17.54
C ASP A 366 -4.20 16.08 17.27
N PRO A 367 -3.44 16.53 18.28
CA PRO A 367 -2.14 17.21 18.08
C PRO A 367 -1.10 16.42 17.28
N GLU A 368 -1.31 15.13 17.06
CA GLU A 368 -0.45 14.26 16.26
C GLU A 368 -0.74 14.28 14.74
N LEU A 369 -1.83 14.92 14.29
CA LEU A 369 -2.34 14.76 12.91
C LEU A 369 -2.14 15.94 11.96
N MET A 370 -1.49 17.03 12.37
CA MET A 370 -1.09 18.03 11.37
C MET A 370 0.09 17.49 10.57
N THR A 371 -0.06 17.41 9.25
CA THR A 371 1.06 17.27 8.30
C THR A 371 0.67 18.05 7.06
N SER A 372 0.95 19.36 7.04
CA SER A 372 1.04 20.06 5.76
C SER A 372 2.40 19.75 5.15
N PHE A 373 2.42 19.05 4.04
CA PHE A 373 3.60 18.48 3.40
C PHE A 373 3.72 18.99 1.96
N ALA A 374 4.81 19.71 1.64
CA ALA A 374 5.17 20.14 0.29
C ALA A 374 6.49 19.49 -0.18
N GLN A 375 6.42 18.49 -1.06
CA GLN A 375 7.59 17.93 -1.75
C GLN A 375 7.81 18.66 -3.07
N GLY A 376 9.06 19.03 -3.37
CA GLY A 376 9.44 19.79 -4.56
C GLY A 376 9.12 21.28 -4.55
N GLY A 377 8.51 21.84 -3.50
CA GLY A 377 8.06 23.24 -3.47
C GLY A 377 8.12 23.95 -2.12
N ASN A 378 7.77 25.23 -2.16
CA ASN A 378 7.62 26.10 -1.01
C ASN A 378 6.25 25.90 -0.36
N LEU A 379 6.21 26.08 0.96
CA LEU A 379 4.98 26.18 1.72
C LEU A 379 4.77 27.64 2.12
N LYS A 380 3.66 28.23 1.68
CA LYS A 380 3.23 29.58 2.04
C LYS A 380 1.89 29.51 2.75
N LEU A 381 1.91 29.81 4.04
CA LEU A 381 0.72 29.92 4.86
C LEU A 381 0.47 31.41 5.13
N GLY A 382 -0.71 31.88 4.71
CA GLY A 382 -1.18 33.24 4.98
C GLY A 382 -1.60 33.42 6.44
N LYS A 383 -2.57 34.31 6.71
CA LYS A 383 -3.05 34.52 8.08
C LYS A 383 -3.52 33.20 8.72
N TRP A 384 -3.26 33.09 10.01
CA TRP A 384 -3.50 31.88 10.79
C TRP A 384 -4.12 32.27 12.12
N GLN A 385 -5.15 31.53 12.56
CA GLN A 385 -5.79 31.74 13.86
C GLN A 385 -5.96 30.40 14.56
N GLU A 386 -5.52 30.32 15.81
CA GLU A 386 -5.87 29.21 16.69
C GLU A 386 -7.26 29.44 17.29
N ASN A 387 -7.99 28.35 17.53
CA ASN A 387 -9.32 28.38 18.14
C ASN A 387 -9.25 28.34 19.66
#